data_AF-A0A918L821-F1
#
_entry.id   AF-A0A918L821-F1
#
_cell.length_a   1.000
_cell.length_b   1.000
_cell.length_c   1.000
_cell.angle_alpha   90.00
_cell.angle_beta   90.00
_cell.angle_gamma   90.00
#
_symmetry.space_group_name_H-M   'P 1'
#
loop_
_entity.id
_entity.type
_entity.pdbx_description
1 polymer ?
#
loop_
_entity_poly.entity_id
_entity_poly.type
_entity_poly.pdbx_seq_one_letter_code
_entity_poly.pdbx_strand_id
1 'polypeptide(L)'
;MTALRDDTTRSATVPLFAEAAAFLRDFHTARPRAGDLDARMAKVRAEIAATGTYRHTPAELAFGARVALRESGWCPEGVPWRGILVRDLRQVRDATSVAEHCAQHLVMAAGDGAVRPMVTVFAPDTPWRAGPRIRNDQLVRYAGYRMADGFVGDRRYADFTTGVCRLGWRPPSTRGAFDQLPLVVETDHEGVQVHQLPRDAVLEVALTHPELAWFAELGLRWHAVPVISNMRLAIGGIEYPAAPYNGVYLCRAIGEDVLADDAAYGMAAVVAERLGLDTSSDRTLWRDRVAVELNRAVLHSFDAAGVTVEHSPDAYVPAVDSLGRPAFRRR
;
A
#
# COMPACT_ATOMS: atom_id res chain seq x y z
N MET A 1 7.51 11.74 12.68
CA MET A 1 7.98 11.08 13.91
C MET A 1 7.73 9.58 13.77
N THR A 2 8.56 8.89 12.97
CA THR A 2 8.39 7.45 12.72
C THR A 2 9.40 6.72 13.60
N ALA A 3 9.05 6.65 14.88
CA ALA A 3 9.87 5.98 15.87
C ALA A 3 9.86 4.47 15.59
N LEU A 4 11.06 3.92 15.41
CA LEU A 4 11.34 2.51 15.62
C LEU A 4 10.99 2.17 17.08
N ARG A 5 9.77 1.68 17.33
CA ARG A 5 9.33 0.81 18.45
C ARG A 5 7.82 0.99 18.67
N ASP A 6 7.08 -0.11 18.56
CA ASP A 6 6.52 -0.76 19.74
C ASP A 6 6.09 -2.19 19.36
N ASP A 7 6.81 -3.16 19.92
CA ASP A 7 6.36 -4.54 19.99
C ASP A 7 5.75 -4.72 21.40
N THR A 8 4.80 -5.65 21.50
CA THR A 8 4.11 -6.13 22.72
C THR A 8 2.97 -5.30 23.32
N THR A 9 1.77 -5.50 22.76
CA THR A 9 0.56 -5.71 23.59
C THR A 9 -0.23 -6.90 23.05
N ARG A 10 0.11 -8.11 23.51
CA ARG A 10 -0.64 -9.33 23.20
C ARG A 10 -1.96 -9.31 23.99
N SER A 11 -3.00 -8.68 23.41
CA SER A 11 -4.40 -8.79 23.86
C SER A 11 -4.76 -10.26 24.10
N ALA A 12 -5.50 -10.55 25.18
CA ALA A 12 -5.89 -11.90 25.62
C ALA A 12 -6.20 -12.81 24.42
N THR A 13 -5.27 -13.73 24.14
CA THR A 13 -5.26 -14.49 22.89
C THR A 13 -6.48 -15.41 22.84
N VAL A 14 -7.42 -15.09 21.96
CA VAL A 14 -8.42 -16.06 21.50
C VAL A 14 -7.65 -17.30 21.04
N PRO A 15 -8.05 -18.51 21.45
CA PRO A 15 -7.35 -19.72 21.01
C PRO A 15 -7.32 -19.79 19.48
N LEU A 16 -6.15 -20.06 18.88
CA LEU A 16 -5.97 -20.10 17.42
C LEU A 16 -7.04 -20.93 16.70
N PHE A 17 -7.42 -22.08 17.29
CA PHE A 17 -8.46 -22.92 16.73
C PHE A 17 -9.83 -22.23 16.67
N ALA A 18 -10.16 -21.37 17.64
CA ALA A 18 -11.43 -20.63 17.64
C ALA A 18 -11.48 -19.61 16.49
N GLU A 19 -10.39 -18.89 16.24
CA GLU A 19 -10.27 -17.99 15.08
C GLU A 19 -10.34 -18.76 13.76
N ALA A 20 -9.61 -19.87 13.66
CA ALA A 20 -9.64 -20.74 12.49
C ALA A 20 -11.06 -21.30 12.23
N ALA A 21 -11.75 -21.76 13.28
CA ALA A 21 -13.10 -22.32 13.16
C ALA A 21 -14.13 -21.26 12.75
N ALA A 22 -14.03 -20.02 13.25
CA ALA A 22 -14.88 -18.91 12.80
C ALA A 22 -14.68 -18.65 11.30
N PHE A 23 -13.43 -18.45 10.88
CA PHE A 23 -13.07 -18.23 9.48
C PHE A 23 -13.54 -19.37 8.55
N LEU A 24 -13.38 -20.63 8.95
CA LEU A 24 -13.80 -21.78 8.15
C LEU A 24 -15.33 -21.85 7.99
N ARG A 25 -16.10 -21.47 9.01
CA ARG A 25 -17.57 -21.36 8.87
C ARG A 25 -17.96 -20.31 7.84
N ASP A 26 -17.31 -19.14 7.88
CA ASP A 26 -17.56 -18.08 6.91
C ASP A 26 -17.20 -18.51 5.49
N PHE A 27 -16.05 -19.19 5.33
CA PHE A 27 -15.61 -19.75 4.06
C PHE A 27 -16.58 -20.79 3.49
N HIS A 28 -17.03 -21.76 4.29
CA HIS A 28 -17.97 -22.79 3.84
C HIS A 28 -19.37 -22.23 3.59
N THR A 29 -19.79 -21.21 4.34
CA THR A 29 -21.04 -20.48 4.07
C THR A 29 -20.97 -19.79 2.71
N ALA A 30 -19.86 -19.12 2.40
CA ALA A 30 -19.65 -18.46 1.12
C ALA A 30 -19.39 -19.45 -0.04
N ARG A 31 -18.95 -20.67 0.26
CA ARG A 31 -18.66 -21.74 -0.70
C ARG A 31 -19.19 -23.11 -0.22
N PRO A 32 -20.51 -23.37 -0.34
CA PRO A 32 -21.11 -24.62 0.14
C PRO A 32 -20.56 -25.90 -0.52
N ARG A 33 -19.91 -25.79 -1.68
CA ARG A 33 -19.27 -26.89 -2.40
C ARG A 33 -17.79 -27.10 -2.03
N ALA A 34 -17.29 -26.45 -0.97
CA ALA A 34 -15.89 -26.56 -0.54
C ALA A 34 -15.54 -27.91 0.14
N GLY A 35 -16.53 -28.79 0.33
CA GLY A 35 -16.38 -30.07 0.99
C GLY A 35 -16.93 -30.05 2.42
N ASP A 36 -16.61 -31.10 3.19
CA ASP A 36 -17.07 -31.27 4.56
C ASP A 36 -16.30 -30.36 5.54
N LEU A 37 -17.04 -29.47 6.21
CA LEU A 37 -16.51 -28.52 7.19
C LEU A 37 -15.95 -29.24 8.43
N ASP A 38 -16.63 -30.28 8.92
CA ASP A 38 -16.23 -30.96 10.16
C ASP A 38 -14.93 -31.72 9.95
N ALA A 39 -14.78 -32.40 8.80
CA ALA A 39 -13.52 -33.01 8.40
C ALA A 39 -12.39 -31.98 8.29
N ARG A 40 -12.64 -30.80 7.70
CA ARG A 40 -11.63 -29.73 7.61
C ARG A 40 -11.26 -29.17 8.99
N MET A 41 -12.24 -28.95 9.87
CA MET A 41 -12.00 -28.51 11.25
C MET A 41 -11.18 -29.53 12.05
N ALA A 42 -11.48 -30.83 11.92
CA ALA A 42 -10.71 -31.89 12.57
C ALA A 42 -9.24 -31.88 12.10
N LYS A 43 -9.01 -31.72 10.80
CA LYS A 43 -7.65 -31.61 10.23
C LYS A 43 -6.90 -30.38 10.78
N VAL A 44 -7.54 -29.21 10.81
CA VAL A 44 -6.92 -27.99 11.36
C VAL A 44 -6.59 -28.14 12.84
N ARG A 45 -7.49 -28.76 13.62
CA ARG A 45 -7.23 -29.04 15.04
C ARG A 45 -5.99 -29.93 15.22
N ALA A 46 -5.89 -30.99 14.43
CA ALA A 46 -4.74 -31.89 14.47
C ALA A 46 -3.43 -31.19 14.06
N GLU A 47 -3.46 -30.35 13.03
CA GLU A 47 -2.30 -29.58 12.57
C GLU A 47 -1.81 -28.58 13.63
N ILE A 48 -2.74 -27.87 14.28
CA ILE A 48 -2.44 -26.96 15.40
C ILE A 48 -1.87 -27.73 16.59
N ALA A 49 -2.44 -28.90 16.93
CA ALA A 49 -1.91 -29.70 18.03
C ALA A 49 -0.48 -30.20 17.76
N ALA A 50 -0.18 -30.57 16.50
CA ALA A 50 1.12 -31.10 16.11
C ALA A 50 2.19 -30.01 15.92
N THR A 51 1.80 -28.81 15.49
CA THR A 51 2.76 -27.78 15.02
C THR A 51 2.55 -26.41 15.68
N GLY A 52 1.51 -26.21 16.47
CA GLY A 52 1.16 -24.88 17.01
C GLY A 52 0.61 -23.90 15.95
N THR A 53 0.41 -24.33 14.70
CA THR A 53 -0.18 -23.51 13.63
C THR A 53 -0.96 -24.38 12.63
N TYR A 54 -1.55 -23.79 11.58
CA TYR A 54 -2.12 -24.53 10.47
C TYR A 54 -1.94 -23.80 9.14
N ARG A 55 -2.09 -24.54 8.03
CA ARG A 55 -1.99 -24.00 6.69
C ARG A 55 -3.35 -23.88 6.02
N HIS A 56 -3.64 -22.69 5.50
CA HIS A 56 -4.77 -22.45 4.60
C HIS A 56 -4.61 -23.21 3.28
N THR A 57 -5.70 -23.72 2.72
CA THR A 57 -5.73 -24.11 1.30
C THR A 57 -5.61 -22.87 0.40
N PRO A 58 -5.24 -23.01 -0.88
CA PRO A 58 -5.24 -21.87 -1.82
C PRO A 58 -6.62 -21.18 -1.91
N ALA A 59 -7.71 -21.95 -1.84
CA ALA A 59 -9.07 -21.41 -1.89
C ALA A 59 -9.44 -20.62 -0.63
N GLU A 60 -9.04 -21.11 0.55
CA GLU A 60 -9.21 -20.42 1.82
C GLU A 60 -8.39 -19.11 1.84
N LEU A 61 -7.12 -19.15 1.44
CA LEU A 61 -6.29 -17.95 1.37
C LEU A 61 -6.90 -16.90 0.44
N ALA A 62 -7.30 -17.32 -0.77
CA ALA A 62 -7.91 -16.42 -1.73
C ALA A 62 -9.21 -15.83 -1.21
N PHE A 63 -10.02 -16.59 -0.48
CA PHE A 63 -11.23 -16.06 0.15
C PHE A 63 -10.89 -15.02 1.22
N GLY A 64 -10.04 -15.35 2.19
CA GLY A 64 -9.68 -14.45 3.29
C GLY A 64 -9.02 -13.16 2.81
N ALA A 65 -8.10 -13.25 1.84
CA ALA A 65 -7.40 -12.08 1.32
C ALA A 65 -8.35 -11.11 0.57
N ARG A 66 -9.35 -11.64 -0.16
CA ARG A 66 -10.32 -10.81 -0.88
C ARG A 66 -11.32 -10.14 0.07
N VAL A 67 -11.78 -10.87 1.08
CA VAL A 67 -12.64 -10.33 2.13
C VAL A 67 -11.90 -9.21 2.87
N ALA A 68 -10.65 -9.46 3.27
CA ALA A 68 -9.79 -8.48 3.91
C ALA A 68 -9.59 -7.23 3.06
N LEU A 69 -9.34 -7.36 1.75
CA LEU A 69 -9.15 -6.19 0.87
C LEU A 69 -10.46 -5.40 0.70
N ARG A 70 -11.59 -6.09 0.51
CA ARG A 70 -12.91 -5.45 0.46
C ARG A 70 -13.19 -4.63 1.72
N GLU A 71 -12.87 -5.17 2.89
CA GLU A 71 -13.16 -4.54 4.19
C GLU A 71 -12.10 -3.54 4.63
N SER A 72 -10.89 -3.61 4.09
CA SER A 72 -9.86 -2.58 4.29
C SER A 72 -10.30 -1.21 3.80
N GLY A 73 -11.25 -1.26 2.87
CA GLY A 73 -11.80 -0.13 2.19
C GLY A 73 -11.00 0.35 0.97
N TRP A 74 -9.75 -0.04 0.82
CA TRP A 74 -8.95 0.35 -0.35
C TRP A 74 -9.47 -0.23 -1.69
N CYS A 75 -10.58 -0.98 -1.69
CA CYS A 75 -11.25 -1.46 -2.88
C CYS A 75 -12.36 -0.48 -3.30
N PRO A 76 -12.33 0.05 -4.53
CA PRO A 76 -13.44 0.82 -5.07
C PRO A 76 -14.77 0.06 -5.05
N GLU A 77 -15.88 0.77 -4.87
CA GLU A 77 -17.23 0.20 -4.76
C GLU A 77 -17.67 -0.58 -6.03
N GLY A 78 -17.07 -0.28 -7.18
CA GLY A 78 -17.37 -0.93 -8.46
C GLY A 78 -16.59 -2.23 -8.74
N VAL A 79 -15.58 -2.59 -7.94
CA VAL A 79 -14.76 -3.77 -8.20
C VAL A 79 -15.37 -5.00 -7.52
N PRO A 80 -15.80 -6.03 -8.27
CA PRO A 80 -16.33 -7.24 -7.65
C PRO A 80 -15.24 -7.89 -6.82
N TRP A 81 -15.46 -8.05 -5.51
CA TRP A 81 -14.46 -8.61 -4.59
C TRP A 81 -13.94 -10.00 -5.04
N ARG A 82 -14.74 -10.76 -5.80
CA ARG A 82 -14.35 -12.06 -6.38
C ARG A 82 -13.35 -11.93 -7.53
N GLY A 83 -13.30 -10.77 -8.19
CA GLY A 83 -12.38 -10.43 -9.27
C GLY A 83 -11.00 -9.95 -8.80
N ILE A 84 -10.83 -9.68 -7.51
CA ILE A 84 -9.53 -9.35 -6.92
C ILE A 84 -8.57 -10.53 -7.13
N LEU A 85 -7.44 -10.23 -7.75
CA LEU A 85 -6.37 -11.21 -7.96
C LEU A 85 -5.60 -11.42 -6.65
N VAL A 86 -5.45 -12.68 -6.25
CA VAL A 86 -4.66 -13.09 -5.09
C VAL A 86 -3.47 -13.90 -5.57
N ARG A 87 -2.26 -13.38 -5.36
CA ARG A 87 -1.01 -14.09 -5.64
C ARG A 87 -0.57 -14.84 -4.38
N ASP A 88 -0.67 -16.17 -4.42
CA ASP A 88 -0.21 -17.05 -3.35
C ASP A 88 1.30 -17.30 -3.48
N LEU A 89 2.10 -16.51 -2.76
CA LEU A 89 3.55 -16.62 -2.70
C LEU A 89 4.02 -17.03 -1.30
N ARG A 90 3.21 -17.83 -0.59
CA ARG A 90 3.52 -18.24 0.80
C ARG A 90 4.79 -19.08 0.96
N GLN A 91 5.38 -19.51 -0.15
CA GLN A 91 6.65 -20.24 -0.19
C GLN A 91 7.86 -19.28 -0.22
N VAL A 92 7.66 -18.04 -0.67
CA VAL A 92 8.72 -17.04 -0.87
C VAL A 92 9.08 -16.40 0.47
N ARG A 93 10.38 -16.40 0.80
CA ARG A 93 10.90 -15.98 2.10
C ARG A 93 12.17 -15.13 2.04
N ASP A 94 12.95 -15.25 0.97
CA ASP A 94 14.18 -14.50 0.76
C ASP A 94 13.89 -13.07 0.25
N ALA A 95 14.76 -12.14 0.60
CA ALA A 95 14.55 -10.72 0.38
C ALA A 95 14.50 -10.38 -1.12
N THR A 96 15.36 -11.01 -1.91
CA THR A 96 15.46 -10.80 -3.36
C THR A 96 14.17 -11.20 -4.07
N SER A 97 13.68 -12.43 -3.85
CA SER A 97 12.43 -12.90 -4.47
C SER A 97 11.21 -12.08 -4.01
N VAL A 98 11.19 -11.61 -2.76
CA VAL A 98 10.14 -10.70 -2.27
C VAL A 98 10.16 -9.41 -3.10
N ALA A 99 11.33 -8.78 -3.28
CA ALA A 99 11.47 -7.56 -4.05
C ALA A 99 11.09 -7.75 -5.54
N GLU A 100 11.53 -8.84 -6.17
CA GLU A 100 11.18 -9.18 -7.55
C GLU A 100 9.67 -9.38 -7.73
N HIS A 101 9.02 -10.10 -6.81
CA HIS A 101 7.58 -10.29 -6.86
C HIS A 101 6.79 -9.01 -6.56
N CYS A 102 7.36 -8.07 -5.79
CA CYS A 102 6.80 -6.72 -5.62
C CYS A 102 6.90 -5.90 -6.91
N ALA A 103 8.01 -5.96 -7.65
CA ALA A 103 8.11 -5.34 -8.98
C ALA A 103 7.08 -5.93 -9.96
N GLN A 104 6.93 -7.26 -9.97
CA GLN A 104 5.91 -7.93 -10.77
C GLN A 104 4.49 -7.54 -10.35
N HIS A 105 4.25 -7.28 -9.06
CA HIS A 105 2.95 -6.78 -8.58
C HIS A 105 2.61 -5.45 -9.26
N LEU A 106 3.56 -4.52 -9.29
CA LEU A 106 3.35 -3.20 -9.89
C LEU A 106 3.01 -3.31 -11.38
N VAL A 107 3.75 -4.13 -12.12
CA VAL A 107 3.52 -4.37 -13.56
C VAL A 107 2.14 -5.00 -13.80
N MET A 108 1.79 -6.05 -13.04
CA MET A 108 0.50 -6.73 -13.18
C MET A 108 -0.68 -5.84 -12.80
N ALA A 109 -0.52 -5.02 -11.75
CA ALA A 109 -1.56 -4.11 -11.28
C ALA A 109 -1.75 -2.93 -12.23
N ALA A 110 -0.68 -2.39 -12.82
CA ALA A 110 -0.75 -1.30 -13.79
C ALA A 110 -1.42 -1.73 -15.10
N GLY A 111 -1.14 -2.96 -15.57
CA GLY A 111 -1.68 -3.47 -16.84
C GLY A 111 -1.31 -2.56 -18.02
N ASP A 112 -2.31 -2.22 -18.83
CA ASP A 112 -2.25 -1.27 -19.93
C ASP A 112 -2.69 0.16 -19.52
N GLY A 113 -2.73 0.45 -18.22
CA GLY A 113 -3.29 1.67 -17.63
C GLY A 113 -4.59 1.41 -16.87
N ALA A 114 -5.30 0.33 -17.19
CA ALA A 114 -6.46 -0.13 -16.42
C ALA A 114 -6.04 -0.76 -15.09
N VAL A 115 -5.84 0.06 -14.05
CA VAL A 115 -5.31 -0.38 -12.75
C VAL A 115 -6.25 -1.39 -12.10
N ARG A 116 -5.73 -2.57 -11.74
CA ARG A 116 -6.52 -3.66 -11.15
C ARG A 116 -6.18 -3.87 -9.68
N PRO A 117 -7.18 -3.93 -8.78
CA PRO A 117 -6.94 -4.30 -7.40
C PRO A 117 -6.42 -5.74 -7.26
N MET A 118 -5.32 -5.90 -6.53
CA MET A 118 -4.75 -7.21 -6.26
C MET A 118 -4.03 -7.23 -4.92
N VAL A 119 -3.75 -8.45 -4.43
CA VAL A 119 -2.98 -8.71 -3.22
C VAL A 119 -1.98 -9.81 -3.48
N THR A 120 -0.76 -9.63 -3.00
CA THR A 120 0.30 -10.64 -3.02
C THR A 120 0.59 -11.06 -1.60
N VAL A 121 0.45 -12.35 -1.28
CA VAL A 121 0.63 -12.86 0.08
C VAL A 121 1.91 -13.68 0.16
N PHE A 122 2.89 -13.17 0.89
CA PHE A 122 4.15 -13.87 1.16
C PHE A 122 4.03 -14.83 2.35
N ALA A 123 5.14 -15.46 2.73
CA ALA A 123 5.13 -16.46 3.80
C ALA A 123 4.60 -15.92 5.14
N PRO A 124 3.77 -16.70 5.87
CA PRO A 124 3.28 -16.31 7.17
C PRO A 124 4.37 -16.42 8.25
N ASP A 125 4.09 -15.80 9.39
CA ASP A 125 4.75 -16.16 10.64
C ASP A 125 4.36 -17.58 11.06
N THR A 126 5.31 -18.28 11.64
CA THR A 126 5.13 -19.60 12.25
C THR A 126 5.77 -19.60 13.64
N PRO A 127 5.42 -20.52 14.54
CA PRO A 127 6.00 -20.57 15.89
C PRO A 127 7.53 -20.67 15.93
N TRP A 128 8.16 -21.13 14.84
CA TRP A 128 9.61 -21.34 14.74
C TRP A 128 10.30 -20.42 13.74
N ARG A 129 9.58 -19.62 12.95
CA ARG A 129 10.17 -18.79 11.89
C ARG A 129 9.28 -17.62 11.51
N ALA A 130 9.86 -16.42 11.49
CA ALA A 130 9.19 -15.23 11.00
C ALA A 130 9.04 -15.24 9.47
N GLY A 131 7.94 -14.67 8.97
CA GLY A 131 7.74 -14.34 7.55
C GLY A 131 8.52 -13.08 7.15
N PRO A 132 8.68 -12.80 5.84
CA PRO A 132 9.30 -11.57 5.39
C PRO A 132 8.49 -10.33 5.79
N ARG A 133 9.17 -9.20 5.89
CA ARG A 133 8.62 -7.88 6.25
C ARG A 133 9.08 -6.85 5.24
N ILE A 134 8.14 -6.14 4.62
CA ILE A 134 8.47 -4.92 3.86
C ILE A 134 8.39 -3.75 4.83
N ARG A 135 9.42 -2.91 4.91
CA ARG A 135 9.45 -1.75 5.83
C ARG A 135 8.85 -0.48 5.19
N ASN A 136 8.83 -0.41 3.87
CA ASN A 136 8.15 0.65 3.14
C ASN A 136 6.65 0.59 3.41
N ASP A 137 6.02 1.74 3.60
CA ASP A 137 4.58 1.85 3.75
C ASP A 137 3.84 1.59 2.45
N GLN A 138 4.41 2.03 1.33
CA GLN A 138 3.99 1.66 -0.02
C GLN A 138 5.18 1.19 -0.85
N LEU A 139 4.92 0.35 -1.86
CA LEU A 139 6.00 -0.17 -2.70
C LEU A 139 6.74 0.94 -3.46
N VAL A 140 6.01 1.99 -3.85
CA VAL A 140 6.58 3.14 -4.56
C VAL A 140 6.38 4.40 -3.73
N ARG A 141 7.50 5.00 -3.35
CA ARG A 141 7.58 6.31 -2.72
C ARG A 141 8.81 7.05 -3.20
N TYR A 142 8.73 8.38 -3.10
CA TYR A 142 9.81 9.26 -3.50
C TYR A 142 10.61 9.71 -2.28
N ALA A 143 11.91 9.86 -2.50
CA ALA A 143 12.85 10.28 -1.49
C ALA A 143 12.63 11.74 -1.10
N GLY A 144 13.07 12.07 0.11
CA GLY A 144 13.11 13.43 0.63
C GLY A 144 14.51 13.79 1.10
N TYR A 145 15.02 14.94 0.66
CA TYR A 145 16.37 15.39 0.95
C TYR A 145 16.34 16.76 1.63
N ARG A 146 16.90 16.83 2.84
CA ARG A 146 17.27 18.10 3.48
C ARG A 146 18.54 18.61 2.80
N MET A 147 18.45 19.76 2.16
CA MET A 147 19.55 20.46 1.49
C MET A 147 20.00 21.66 2.33
N ALA A 148 21.12 22.30 1.96
CA ALA A 148 21.61 23.47 2.70
C ALA A 148 20.71 24.71 2.52
N ASP A 149 20.04 24.80 1.38
CA ASP A 149 19.22 25.92 0.89
C ASP A 149 17.72 25.61 0.83
N GLY A 150 17.30 24.43 1.29
CA GLY A 150 15.90 24.05 1.27
C GLY A 150 15.66 22.54 1.34
N PHE A 151 14.60 22.11 0.65
CA PHE A 151 14.16 20.73 0.65
C PHE A 151 13.83 20.27 -0.77
N VAL A 152 14.23 19.04 -1.12
CA VAL A 152 13.92 18.42 -2.41
C VAL A 152 13.18 17.10 -2.18
N GLY A 153 12.07 16.88 -2.89
CA GLY A 153 11.26 15.67 -2.81
C GLY A 153 10.24 15.66 -1.67
N ASP A 154 9.78 14.48 -1.26
CA ASP A 154 8.71 14.34 -0.26
C ASP A 154 9.27 14.48 1.17
N ARG A 155 8.90 15.58 1.85
CA ARG A 155 9.35 15.90 3.21
C ARG A 155 9.03 14.83 4.24
N ARG A 156 7.95 14.07 4.06
CA ARG A 156 7.53 13.00 4.98
C ARG A 156 8.54 11.85 5.00
N TYR A 157 9.27 11.64 3.91
CA TYR A 157 10.23 10.54 3.77
C TYR A 157 11.67 10.96 4.04
N ALA A 158 11.95 12.17 4.54
CA ALA A 158 13.31 12.63 4.80
C ALA A 158 14.11 11.67 5.72
N ASP A 159 13.47 11.24 6.82
CA ASP A 159 14.10 10.38 7.81
C ASP A 159 14.24 8.95 7.29
N PHE A 160 13.23 8.45 6.57
CA PHE A 160 13.29 7.14 5.92
C PHE A 160 14.41 7.11 4.88
N THR A 161 14.47 8.11 4.00
CA THR A 161 15.52 8.31 3.00
C THR A 161 16.91 8.26 3.65
N THR A 162 17.10 9.02 4.75
CA THR A 162 18.36 9.02 5.51
C THR A 162 18.69 7.63 6.07
N GLY A 163 17.69 6.93 6.61
CA GLY A 163 17.85 5.56 7.12
C GLY A 163 18.27 4.57 6.04
N VAL A 164 17.64 4.62 4.86
CA VAL A 164 17.95 3.72 3.75
C VAL A 164 19.34 4.03 3.15
N CYS A 165 19.76 5.30 3.10
CA CYS A 165 21.13 5.65 2.74
C CYS A 165 22.16 5.00 3.68
N ARG A 166 21.88 4.96 4.99
CA ARG A 166 22.75 4.29 5.98
C ARG A 166 22.78 2.76 5.81
N LEU A 167 21.73 2.18 5.23
CA LEU A 167 21.67 0.78 4.85
C LEU A 167 22.35 0.47 3.51
N GLY A 168 22.99 1.47 2.89
CA GLY A 168 23.81 1.29 1.69
C GLY A 168 23.15 1.73 0.38
N TRP A 169 21.92 2.25 0.41
CA TRP A 169 21.34 2.86 -0.78
C TRP A 169 22.11 4.12 -1.19
N ARG A 170 22.37 4.25 -2.49
CA ARG A 170 23.02 5.43 -3.06
C ARG A 170 21.99 6.19 -3.87
N PRO A 171 21.52 7.37 -3.40
CA PRO A 171 20.63 8.19 -4.20
C PRO A 171 21.33 8.67 -5.47
N PRO A 172 20.57 9.10 -6.50
CA PRO A 172 21.13 9.71 -7.69
C PRO A 172 22.11 10.86 -7.36
N SER A 173 23.13 11.05 -8.20
CA SER A 173 24.12 12.13 -8.00
C SER A 173 23.47 13.52 -8.00
N THR A 174 22.51 13.73 -8.90
CA THR A 174 21.63 14.88 -8.91
C THR A 174 20.32 14.48 -8.24
N ARG A 175 20.06 15.05 -7.06
CA ARG A 175 18.84 14.77 -6.28
C ARG A 175 17.64 15.42 -6.94
N GLY A 176 16.64 14.62 -7.27
CA GLY A 176 15.38 15.02 -7.88
C GLY A 176 14.20 14.98 -6.90
N ALA A 177 13.13 15.68 -7.24
CA ALA A 177 11.90 15.70 -6.44
C ALA A 177 11.11 14.36 -6.48
N PHE A 178 11.45 13.47 -7.41
CA PHE A 178 10.77 12.19 -7.65
C PHE A 178 11.76 11.03 -7.73
N ASP A 179 12.84 11.09 -6.94
CA ASP A 179 13.79 9.98 -6.84
C ASP A 179 13.14 8.79 -6.12
N GLN A 180 12.95 7.68 -6.82
CA GLN A 180 12.29 6.50 -6.28
C GLN A 180 13.12 5.85 -5.16
N LEU A 181 12.50 5.69 -3.98
CA LEU A 181 13.07 4.95 -2.86
C LEU A 181 13.16 3.46 -3.19
N PRO A 182 14.21 2.76 -2.72
CA PRO A 182 14.29 1.32 -2.85
C PRO A 182 13.32 0.64 -1.87
N LEU A 183 13.04 -0.64 -2.12
CA LEU A 183 12.38 -1.49 -1.15
C LEU A 183 13.37 -1.92 -0.07
N VAL A 184 12.90 -1.89 1.17
CA VAL A 184 13.61 -2.40 2.34
C VAL A 184 12.87 -3.64 2.82
N VAL A 185 13.48 -4.80 2.58
CA VAL A 185 12.92 -6.10 2.92
C VAL A 185 13.72 -6.68 4.07
N GLU A 186 13.02 -7.12 5.10
CA GLU A 186 13.60 -7.77 6.26
C GLU A 186 13.14 -9.23 6.29
N THR A 187 14.10 -10.13 6.38
CA THR A 187 13.87 -11.57 6.49
C THR A 187 14.61 -12.12 7.70
N ASP A 188 14.10 -13.23 8.23
CA ASP A 188 14.65 -13.91 9.40
C ASP A 188 16.12 -14.38 9.20
N HIS A 189 16.54 -14.62 7.96
CA HIS A 189 17.85 -15.21 7.64
C HIS A 189 18.85 -14.18 7.10
N GLU A 190 18.38 -13.19 6.35
CA GLU A 190 19.25 -12.20 5.69
C GLU A 190 19.27 -10.86 6.44
N GLY A 191 18.43 -10.69 7.46
CA GLY A 191 18.24 -9.42 8.12
C GLY A 191 17.62 -8.40 7.16
N VAL A 192 18.08 -7.13 7.25
CA VAL A 192 17.54 -6.01 6.47
C VAL A 192 18.32 -5.85 5.19
N GLN A 193 17.64 -6.00 4.06
CA GLN A 193 18.19 -5.88 2.71
C GLN A 193 17.50 -4.75 1.94
N VAL A 194 18.26 -4.07 1.08
CA VAL A 194 17.80 -2.93 0.28
C VAL A 194 17.83 -3.31 -1.19
N HIS A 195 16.68 -3.20 -1.87
CA HIS A 195 16.49 -3.59 -3.26
C HIS A 195 15.92 -2.42 -4.06
N GLN A 196 16.65 -1.96 -5.08
CA GLN A 196 16.13 -0.98 -6.01
C GLN A 196 15.06 -1.63 -6.89
N LEU A 197 13.87 -1.04 -6.96
CA LEU A 197 12.86 -1.46 -7.93
C LEU A 197 13.30 -1.10 -9.36
N PRO A 198 13.09 -1.99 -10.34
CA PRO A 198 13.27 -1.65 -11.75
C PRO A 198 12.43 -0.44 -12.13
N ARG A 199 13.00 0.55 -12.81
CA ARG A 199 12.30 1.79 -13.18
C ARG A 199 11.13 1.53 -14.13
N ASP A 200 11.26 0.52 -14.99
CA ASP A 200 10.23 0.07 -15.94
C ASP A 200 9.08 -0.70 -15.27
N ALA A 201 9.24 -1.16 -14.03
CA ALA A 201 8.14 -1.71 -13.24
C ALA A 201 7.22 -0.65 -12.66
N VAL A 202 7.63 0.63 -12.66
CA VAL A 202 6.87 1.75 -12.09
C VAL A 202 6.32 2.63 -13.22
N LEU A 203 5.02 2.48 -13.49
CA LEU A 203 4.30 3.41 -14.38
C LEU A 203 4.13 4.75 -13.67
N GLU A 204 4.67 5.83 -14.26
CA GLU A 204 4.53 7.21 -13.78
C GLU A 204 3.78 8.07 -14.81
N VAL A 205 2.91 8.95 -14.31
CA VAL A 205 2.16 9.93 -15.09
C VAL A 205 2.75 11.30 -14.81
N ALA A 206 3.23 11.99 -15.85
CA ALA A 206 3.61 13.39 -15.76
C ALA A 206 2.35 14.25 -15.68
N LEU A 207 2.34 15.24 -14.78
CA LEU A 207 1.15 16.03 -14.52
C LEU A 207 1.14 17.32 -15.34
N THR A 208 0.05 17.53 -16.07
CA THR A 208 -0.30 18.73 -16.83
C THR A 208 -1.68 19.22 -16.40
N HIS A 209 -2.04 20.45 -16.78
CA HIS A 209 -3.35 21.01 -16.48
C HIS A 209 -4.11 21.33 -17.78
N PRO A 210 -5.44 21.08 -17.87
CA PRO A 210 -6.21 21.30 -19.09
C PRO A 210 -6.25 22.76 -19.54
N GLU A 211 -6.11 23.71 -18.61
CA GLU A 211 -6.25 25.16 -18.88
C GLU A 211 -5.00 25.98 -18.49
N LEU A 212 -4.07 25.40 -17.73
CA LEU A 212 -2.93 26.12 -17.15
C LEU A 212 -1.65 25.56 -17.76
N ALA A 213 -1.27 26.06 -18.94
CA ALA A 213 -0.10 25.56 -19.68
C ALA A 213 1.19 25.57 -18.85
N TRP A 214 1.34 26.58 -17.99
CA TRP A 214 2.48 26.74 -17.09
C TRP A 214 2.62 25.61 -16.05
N PHE A 215 1.57 24.81 -15.82
CA PHE A 215 1.59 23.73 -14.83
C PHE A 215 2.61 22.65 -15.20
N ALA A 216 2.80 22.38 -16.50
CA ALA A 216 3.79 21.40 -16.98
C ALA A 216 5.23 21.80 -16.60
N GLU A 217 5.51 23.10 -16.44
CA GLU A 217 6.82 23.62 -16.04
C GLU A 217 7.17 23.24 -14.59
N LEU A 218 6.19 22.88 -13.76
CA LEU A 218 6.44 22.40 -12.39
C LEU A 218 7.11 21.01 -12.37
N GLY A 219 7.07 20.26 -13.49
CA GLY A 219 7.72 18.95 -13.61
C GLY A 219 7.15 17.88 -12.67
N LEU A 220 5.92 18.07 -12.18
CA LEU A 220 5.27 17.14 -11.27
C LEU A 220 4.95 15.82 -11.98
N ARG A 221 5.03 14.72 -11.23
CA ARG A 221 4.66 13.38 -11.69
C ARG A 221 4.20 12.53 -10.53
N TRP A 222 3.49 11.45 -10.82
CA TRP A 222 3.09 10.50 -9.80
C TRP A 222 3.01 9.07 -10.34
N HIS A 223 3.29 8.08 -9.51
CA HIS A 223 3.17 6.67 -9.87
C HIS A 223 1.69 6.26 -9.95
N ALA A 224 1.38 5.33 -10.85
CA ALA A 224 0.00 4.97 -11.18
C ALA A 224 -0.67 4.03 -10.15
N VAL A 225 0.12 3.21 -9.44
CA VAL A 225 -0.42 2.10 -8.62
C VAL A 225 -0.16 2.32 -7.12
N PRO A 226 -1.19 2.54 -6.28
CA PRO A 226 -1.05 2.75 -4.84
C PRO A 226 -0.92 1.41 -4.09
N VAL A 227 0.25 0.77 -4.12
CA VAL A 227 0.44 -0.51 -3.42
C VAL A 227 0.87 -0.28 -1.96
N ILE A 228 0.01 -0.59 -1.00
CA ILE A 228 0.30 -0.58 0.44
C ILE A 228 1.07 -1.85 0.81
N SER A 229 2.15 -1.73 1.59
CA SER A 229 3.08 -2.84 1.85
C SER A 229 3.47 -3.08 3.31
N ASN A 230 3.21 -2.15 4.23
CA ASN A 230 3.59 -2.30 5.64
C ASN A 230 2.51 -2.93 6.53
N MET A 231 1.35 -3.30 5.99
CA MET A 231 0.24 -3.89 6.75
C MET A 231 0.42 -5.41 6.88
N ARG A 232 0.01 -5.96 8.03
CA ARG A 232 -0.11 -7.42 8.23
C ARG A 232 -1.51 -7.87 7.86
N LEU A 233 -1.64 -8.95 7.11
CA LEU A 233 -2.91 -9.60 6.80
C LEU A 233 -3.17 -10.74 7.80
N ALA A 234 -4.25 -10.66 8.56
CA ALA A 234 -4.68 -11.71 9.48
C ALA A 234 -5.88 -12.49 8.91
N ILE A 235 -5.76 -13.81 8.80
CA ILE A 235 -6.84 -14.69 8.31
C ILE A 235 -6.91 -15.91 9.23
N GLY A 236 -8.04 -16.11 9.91
CA GLY A 236 -8.27 -17.28 10.78
C GLY A 236 -7.20 -17.47 11.87
N GLY A 237 -6.62 -16.37 12.38
CA GLY A 237 -5.54 -16.38 13.37
C GLY A 237 -4.13 -16.61 12.80
N ILE A 238 -3.96 -16.77 11.48
CA ILE A 238 -2.64 -16.78 10.82
C ILE A 238 -2.27 -15.37 10.39
N GLU A 239 -1.06 -14.93 10.74
CA GLU A 239 -0.51 -13.64 10.31
C GLU A 239 0.39 -13.77 9.07
N TYR A 240 0.09 -12.98 8.04
CA TYR A 240 0.87 -12.79 6.83
C TYR A 240 1.49 -11.39 6.84
N PRO A 241 2.75 -11.26 7.25
CA PRO A 241 3.27 -9.94 7.64
C PRO A 241 3.76 -9.06 6.50
N ALA A 242 3.97 -9.67 5.33
CA ALA A 242 4.11 -9.00 4.05
C ALA A 242 2.99 -9.49 3.14
N ALA A 243 1.98 -8.65 2.96
CA ALA A 243 0.85 -8.93 2.08
C ALA A 243 0.51 -7.70 1.23
N PRO A 244 1.43 -7.19 0.38
CA PRO A 244 1.20 -5.95 -0.34
C PRO A 244 -0.05 -6.03 -1.23
N TYR A 245 -0.83 -4.97 -1.22
CA TYR A 245 -2.10 -4.87 -1.93
C TYR A 245 -2.34 -3.47 -2.48
N ASN A 246 -3.15 -3.36 -3.52
CA ASN A 246 -3.55 -2.08 -4.09
C ASN A 246 -5.06 -2.01 -4.36
N GLY A 247 -5.54 -0.78 -4.33
CA GLY A 247 -6.77 -0.35 -4.98
C GLY A 247 -6.48 0.43 -6.25
N VAL A 248 -7.35 1.41 -6.50
CA VAL A 248 -7.16 2.48 -7.49
C VAL A 248 -6.96 3.79 -6.72
N TYR A 249 -6.21 4.73 -7.29
CA TYR A 249 -6.05 6.05 -6.67
C TYR A 249 -7.38 6.81 -6.63
N LEU A 250 -7.60 7.54 -5.54
CA LEU A 250 -8.47 8.72 -5.54
C LEU A 250 -7.62 9.94 -5.88
N CYS A 251 -8.10 10.83 -6.75
CA CYS A 251 -7.32 12.00 -7.18
C CYS A 251 -6.83 12.86 -6.00
N ARG A 252 -7.66 13.03 -4.97
CA ARG A 252 -7.32 13.77 -3.74
C ARG A 252 -6.12 13.20 -2.99
N ALA A 253 -5.91 11.88 -3.06
CA ALA A 253 -4.79 11.22 -2.42
C ALA A 253 -3.44 11.58 -3.07
N ILE A 254 -3.47 12.20 -4.26
CA ILE A 254 -2.30 12.75 -4.95
C ILE A 254 -2.33 14.28 -4.83
N GLY A 255 -3.39 14.92 -5.31
CA GLY A 255 -3.49 16.37 -5.41
C GLY A 255 -3.47 17.07 -4.05
N GLU A 256 -4.28 16.62 -3.10
CA GLU A 256 -4.43 17.25 -1.79
C GLU A 256 -3.45 16.68 -0.77
N ASP A 257 -3.55 15.37 -0.51
CA ASP A 257 -2.89 14.71 0.61
C ASP A 257 -1.36 14.58 0.45
N VAL A 258 -0.82 14.97 -0.72
CA VAL A 258 0.61 14.86 -1.02
C VAL A 258 1.16 16.08 -1.74
N LEU A 259 0.58 16.47 -2.87
CA LEU A 259 1.11 17.60 -3.64
C LEU A 259 0.85 18.93 -2.94
N ALA A 260 -0.38 19.17 -2.48
CA ALA A 260 -0.74 20.40 -1.78
C ALA A 260 -0.13 20.48 -0.36
N ASP A 261 -0.07 19.35 0.36
CA ASP A 261 0.32 19.30 1.76
C ASP A 261 1.75 19.85 2.01
N ASP A 262 1.83 20.88 2.85
CA ASP A 262 3.08 21.54 3.26
C ASP A 262 4.04 20.58 3.98
N ALA A 263 3.52 19.54 4.65
CA ALA A 263 4.33 18.50 5.28
C ALA A 263 4.91 17.48 4.26
N ALA A 264 4.46 17.51 3.01
CA ALA A 264 4.90 16.66 1.90
C ALA A 264 5.62 17.49 0.82
N TYR A 265 4.99 17.77 -0.33
CA TYR A 265 5.59 18.57 -1.41
C TYR A 265 5.36 20.07 -1.23
N GLY A 266 4.28 20.50 -0.57
CA GLY A 266 3.97 21.90 -0.32
C GLY A 266 3.79 22.73 -1.59
N MET A 267 3.25 22.14 -2.66
CA MET A 267 2.99 22.85 -3.92
C MET A 267 1.82 23.83 -3.81
N ALA A 268 1.07 23.82 -2.70
CA ALA A 268 -0.08 24.69 -2.54
C ALA A 268 0.30 26.18 -2.70
N ALA A 269 1.37 26.61 -2.04
CA ALA A 269 1.84 28.00 -2.12
C ALA A 269 2.32 28.39 -3.53
N VAL A 270 3.06 27.50 -4.20
CA VAL A 270 3.57 27.72 -5.56
C VAL A 270 2.43 27.87 -6.56
N VAL A 271 1.43 27.00 -6.47
CA VAL A 271 0.25 27.06 -7.35
C VAL A 271 -0.60 28.30 -7.04
N ALA A 272 -0.76 28.67 -5.77
CA ALA A 272 -1.49 29.88 -5.38
C ALA A 272 -0.86 31.16 -5.95
N GLU A 273 0.48 31.26 -5.89
CA GLU A 273 1.23 32.38 -6.47
C GLU A 273 1.03 32.46 -7.99
N ARG A 274 1.14 31.33 -8.69
CA ARG A 274 0.95 31.25 -10.15
C ARG A 274 -0.48 31.56 -10.59
N LEU A 275 -1.45 31.34 -9.70
CA LEU A 275 -2.86 31.70 -9.89
C LEU A 275 -3.17 33.14 -9.45
N GLY A 276 -2.23 33.86 -8.83
CA GLY A 276 -2.46 35.21 -8.31
C GLY A 276 -3.48 35.26 -7.17
N LEU A 277 -3.55 34.22 -6.34
CA LEU A 277 -4.49 34.15 -5.23
C LEU A 277 -4.01 34.97 -4.01
N ASP A 278 -4.96 35.54 -3.27
CA ASP A 278 -4.70 36.17 -1.97
C ASP A 278 -4.49 35.08 -0.91
N THR A 279 -3.25 34.89 -0.47
CA THR A 279 -2.88 33.90 0.56
C THR A 279 -2.78 34.51 1.97
N SER A 280 -3.29 35.73 2.19
CA SER A 280 -3.17 36.44 3.47
C SER A 280 -3.99 35.83 4.62
N SER A 281 -5.04 35.08 4.29
CA SER A 281 -5.94 34.47 5.28
C SER A 281 -6.55 33.18 4.74
N ASP A 282 -6.70 32.17 5.58
CA ASP A 282 -7.43 30.94 5.24
C ASP A 282 -8.89 31.20 4.83
N ARG A 283 -9.48 32.32 5.28
CA ARG A 283 -10.86 32.71 4.92
C ARG A 283 -11.04 33.07 3.45
N THR A 284 -9.95 33.31 2.72
CA THR A 284 -9.99 33.50 1.26
C THR A 284 -10.20 32.17 0.51
N LEU A 285 -10.09 31.03 1.22
CA LEU A 285 -10.23 29.68 0.67
C LEU A 285 -9.24 29.40 -0.47
N TRP A 286 -8.07 30.04 -0.42
CA TRP A 286 -7.04 29.88 -1.45
C TRP A 286 -6.54 28.43 -1.52
N ARG A 287 -6.46 27.72 -0.38
CA ARG A 287 -6.05 26.30 -0.34
C ARG A 287 -7.07 25.39 -1.00
N ASP A 288 -8.36 25.62 -0.75
CA ASP A 288 -9.45 24.89 -1.39
C ASP A 288 -9.42 25.09 -2.92
N ARG A 289 -9.19 26.33 -3.36
CA ARG A 289 -9.06 26.62 -4.80
C ARG A 289 -7.86 25.93 -5.43
N VAL A 290 -6.71 25.92 -4.75
CA VAL A 290 -5.52 25.20 -5.22
C VAL A 290 -5.74 23.69 -5.24
N ALA A 291 -6.39 23.13 -4.23
CA ALA A 291 -6.75 21.72 -4.17
C ALA A 291 -7.59 21.30 -5.38
N VAL A 292 -8.57 22.12 -5.78
CA VAL A 292 -9.36 21.90 -6.99
C VAL A 292 -8.48 21.85 -8.24
N GLU A 293 -7.60 22.83 -8.46
CA GLU A 293 -6.75 22.84 -9.66
C GLU A 293 -5.73 21.68 -9.68
N LEU A 294 -5.19 21.29 -8.51
CA LEU A 294 -4.31 20.11 -8.40
C LEU A 294 -5.05 18.82 -8.73
N ASN A 295 -6.28 18.65 -8.22
CA ASN A 295 -7.10 17.50 -8.56
C ASN A 295 -7.49 17.48 -10.04
N ARG A 296 -7.81 18.63 -10.64
CA ARG A 296 -8.07 18.75 -12.09
C ARG A 296 -6.84 18.36 -12.90
N ALA A 297 -5.64 18.78 -12.51
CA ALA A 297 -4.40 18.36 -13.15
C ALA A 297 -4.20 16.84 -13.08
N VAL A 298 -4.40 16.25 -11.90
CA VAL A 298 -4.27 14.80 -11.70
C VAL A 298 -5.24 14.03 -12.58
N LEU A 299 -6.53 14.36 -12.53
CA LEU A 299 -7.56 13.70 -13.33
C LEU A 299 -7.25 13.82 -14.83
N HIS A 300 -7.01 15.03 -15.31
CA HIS A 300 -6.69 15.29 -16.72
C HIS A 300 -5.47 14.47 -17.20
N SER A 301 -4.41 14.45 -16.39
CA SER A 301 -3.16 13.79 -16.77
C SER A 301 -3.30 12.27 -16.79
N PHE A 302 -4.00 11.71 -15.80
CA PHE A 302 -4.26 10.27 -15.73
C PHE A 302 -5.19 9.82 -16.86
N ASP A 303 -6.26 10.58 -17.14
CA ASP A 303 -7.15 10.33 -18.28
C ASP A 303 -6.39 10.37 -19.61
N ALA A 304 -5.54 11.39 -19.81
CA ALA A 304 -4.72 11.53 -21.01
C ALA A 304 -3.70 10.38 -21.17
N ALA A 305 -3.21 9.83 -20.06
CA ALA A 305 -2.30 8.68 -20.03
C ALA A 305 -3.04 7.32 -20.11
N GLY A 306 -4.37 7.31 -20.12
CA GLY A 306 -5.17 6.08 -20.07
C GLY A 306 -5.06 5.31 -18.75
N VAL A 307 -4.67 5.99 -17.67
CA VAL A 307 -4.45 5.39 -16.35
C VAL A 307 -5.69 5.60 -15.47
N THR A 308 -6.18 4.53 -14.85
CA THR A 308 -7.35 4.62 -13.97
C THR A 308 -7.06 5.42 -12.71
N VAL A 309 -7.85 6.47 -12.48
CA VAL A 309 -7.96 7.21 -11.24
C VAL A 309 -9.43 7.51 -10.99
N GLU A 310 -9.85 7.48 -9.72
CA GLU A 310 -11.21 7.77 -9.32
C GLU A 310 -11.31 9.15 -8.66
N HIS A 311 -12.52 9.70 -8.71
CA HIS A 311 -12.90 10.89 -7.96
C HIS A 311 -14.11 10.55 -7.11
N SER A 312 -14.03 10.83 -5.82
CA SER A 312 -15.15 10.70 -4.89
C SER A 312 -15.29 12.01 -4.10
N PRO A 313 -16.51 12.59 -4.03
CA PRO A 313 -16.77 13.72 -3.15
C PRO A 313 -16.72 13.30 -1.67
N ASP A 314 -16.98 12.02 -1.38
CA ASP A 314 -16.88 11.45 -0.04
C ASP A 314 -15.44 10.99 0.23
N ALA A 315 -14.89 11.39 1.37
CA ALA A 315 -13.60 10.88 1.82
C ALA A 315 -13.67 9.36 2.00
N TYR A 316 -12.61 8.66 1.61
CA TYR A 316 -12.50 7.23 1.84
C TYR A 316 -12.51 6.95 3.36
N VAL A 317 -13.67 6.62 3.93
CA VAL A 317 -13.78 6.19 5.33
C VAL A 317 -13.57 4.68 5.35
N PRO A 318 -12.52 4.16 6.03
CA PRO A 318 -12.36 2.72 6.18
C PRO A 318 -13.62 2.09 6.78
N ALA A 319 -14.12 1.02 6.17
CA ALA A 319 -15.25 0.28 6.72
C ALA A 319 -14.88 -0.24 8.12
N VAL A 320 -15.69 0.11 9.11
CA VAL A 320 -15.59 -0.46 10.46
C VAL A 320 -16.40 -1.75 10.45
N ASP A 321 -15.75 -2.91 10.57
CA ASP A 321 -16.44 -4.19 10.69
C ASP A 321 -17.21 -4.31 12.02
N SER A 322 -18.35 -4.98 11.94
CA SER A 322 -19.24 -5.45 13.00
C SER A 322 -18.60 -6.36 14.08
N LEU A 323 -17.35 -6.79 13.90
CA LEU A 323 -16.53 -7.48 14.92
C LEU A 323 -15.34 -6.65 15.44
N GLY A 324 -15.19 -5.39 15.03
CA GLY A 324 -14.30 -4.41 15.66
C GLY A 324 -12.80 -4.63 15.49
N ARG A 325 -12.32 -5.45 14.54
CA ARG A 325 -10.86 -5.57 14.24
C ARG A 325 -10.59 -5.68 12.73
N PRO A 326 -9.86 -4.73 12.11
CA PRO A 326 -9.53 -4.83 10.70
C PRO A 326 -8.61 -6.02 10.41
N ALA A 327 -8.83 -6.68 9.27
CA ALA A 327 -8.02 -7.81 8.80
C ALA A 327 -6.60 -7.39 8.37
N PHE A 328 -6.48 -6.19 7.78
CA PHE A 328 -5.20 -5.52 7.59
C PHE A 328 -4.88 -4.66 8.82
N ARG A 329 -3.80 -5.01 9.53
CA ARG A 329 -3.40 -4.36 10.78
C ARG A 329 -2.11 -3.59 10.59
N ARG A 330 -2.07 -2.36 11.12
CA ARG A 330 -0.82 -1.60 11.23
C ARG A 330 0.11 -2.37 12.16
N ARG A 331 1.40 -2.36 11.82
CA ARG A 331 2.44 -2.92 12.66
C ARG A 331 2.61 -2.12 13.93
#